data_AF-A0A7W5YCT4-F1
#
_entry.id   AF-A0A7W5YCT4-F1
#
_cell.length_a   1.000
_cell.length_b   1.000
_cell.length_c   1.000
_cell.angle_alpha   90.00
_cell.angle_beta   90.00
_cell.angle_gamma   90.00
#
_symmetry.space_group_name_H-M   'P 1'
#
loop_
_entity.id
_entity.type
_entity.pdbx_description
1 polymer ?
#
loop_
_entity_poly.entity_id
_entity_poly.type
_entity_poly.pdbx_seq_one_letter_code
_entity_poly.pdbx_strand_id
1 'polypeptide(L)'
;MGRPAKFAADQILDAAAALAAEGGHEAVTVTAIAARLGAPSGSVYHRYGSRDLLLAHLWIRAVRRFQEGFLLAAREPDLALAVRAAASHVAGWAAEHPDEARLLLAHNVAELRERWPSELGEELEGLNTAVASALRDLAARLPGQALERVTFALVDVPVAAVRRHVLAGRPVPGSAVRLAETAALAVVLESDL
;
A
#
# COMPACT_ATOMS: atom_id res chain seq x y z
N MET A 1 -28.89 -17.73 13.51
CA MET A 1 -27.45 -17.43 13.43
C MET A 1 -26.84 -18.29 12.32
N GLY A 2 -26.32 -17.67 11.25
CA GLY A 2 -25.74 -18.39 10.12
C GLY A 2 -24.40 -19.03 10.50
N ARG A 3 -24.18 -20.26 10.07
CA ARG A 3 -22.91 -20.99 10.28
C ARG A 3 -21.77 -20.13 9.71
N PRO A 4 -20.66 -19.87 10.45
CA PRO A 4 -19.56 -19.08 9.91
C PRO A 4 -19.07 -19.73 8.62
N ALA A 5 -18.85 -18.91 7.59
CA ALA A 5 -18.33 -19.40 6.32
C ALA A 5 -17.05 -20.19 6.58
N LYS A 6 -16.98 -21.43 6.06
CA LYS A 6 -15.87 -22.36 6.31
C LYS A 6 -14.50 -21.80 5.92
N PHE A 7 -14.47 -20.80 5.03
CA PHE A 7 -13.29 -20.04 4.65
C PHE A 7 -13.60 -18.54 4.77
N ALA A 8 -12.86 -17.87 5.65
CA ALA A 8 -12.99 -16.43 5.86
C ALA A 8 -12.35 -15.66 4.68
N ALA A 9 -12.80 -14.41 4.47
CA ALA A 9 -12.24 -13.52 3.45
C ALA A 9 -10.72 -13.36 3.62
N ASP A 10 -10.27 -13.17 4.85
CA ASP A 10 -8.84 -12.99 5.15
C ASP A 10 -8.00 -14.20 4.77
N GLN A 11 -8.50 -15.43 4.98
CA GLN A 11 -7.80 -16.65 4.58
C GLN A 11 -7.63 -16.75 3.07
N ILE A 12 -8.63 -16.30 2.30
CA ILE A 12 -8.57 -16.25 0.85
C ILE A 12 -7.54 -15.22 0.38
N LEU A 13 -7.55 -14.03 0.97
CA LEU A 13 -6.58 -12.99 0.64
C LEU A 13 -5.16 -13.35 1.08
N ASP A 14 -4.98 -14.06 2.21
CA ASP A 14 -3.69 -14.59 2.66
C ASP A 14 -3.12 -15.60 1.68
N ALA A 15 -3.95 -16.54 1.23
CA ALA A 15 -3.56 -17.49 0.19
C ALA A 15 -3.21 -16.78 -1.13
N ALA A 16 -3.97 -15.75 -1.51
CA ALA A 16 -3.71 -14.95 -2.70
C ALA A 16 -2.39 -14.17 -2.59
N ALA A 17 -2.11 -13.55 -1.44
CA ALA A 17 -0.86 -12.84 -1.18
C ALA A 17 0.36 -13.78 -1.26
N ALA A 18 0.25 -14.98 -0.67
CA ALA A 18 1.32 -15.97 -0.73
C ALA A 18 1.59 -16.47 -2.16
N LEU A 19 0.54 -16.67 -2.96
CA LEU A 19 0.69 -17.02 -4.38
C LEU A 19 1.33 -15.88 -5.18
N ALA A 20 0.94 -14.63 -4.89
CA ALA A 20 1.55 -13.45 -5.50
C ALA A 20 3.04 -13.35 -5.18
N ALA A 21 3.44 -13.75 -3.96
CA ALA A 21 4.83 -13.79 -3.54
C ALA A 21 5.65 -14.90 -4.22
N GLU A 22 5.05 -16.06 -4.43
CA GLU A 22 5.73 -17.21 -5.02
C GLU A 22 5.88 -17.11 -6.55
N GLY A 23 4.87 -16.59 -7.24
CA GLY A 23 4.80 -16.63 -8.71
C GLY A 23 4.31 -15.36 -9.37
N GLY A 24 4.24 -14.25 -8.63
CA GLY A 24 3.69 -12.99 -9.14
C GLY A 24 2.17 -13.04 -9.34
N HIS A 25 1.64 -11.98 -9.92
CA HIS A 25 0.20 -11.78 -10.06
C HIS A 25 -0.52 -12.86 -10.91
N GLU A 26 0.18 -13.41 -11.90
CA GLU A 26 -0.35 -14.49 -12.75
C GLU A 26 -0.60 -15.79 -11.97
N ALA A 27 0.16 -16.03 -10.90
CA ALA A 27 -0.06 -17.19 -10.03
C ALA A 27 -1.34 -17.08 -9.18
N VAL A 28 -1.89 -15.87 -9.03
CA VAL A 28 -3.11 -15.62 -8.27
C VAL A 28 -4.33 -15.99 -9.11
N THR A 29 -4.67 -17.27 -9.09
CA THR A 29 -5.88 -17.82 -9.72
C THR A 29 -6.83 -18.37 -8.67
N VAL A 30 -8.14 -18.33 -8.96
CA VAL A 30 -9.15 -18.93 -8.08
C VAL A 30 -8.84 -20.40 -7.79
N THR A 31 -8.39 -21.15 -8.80
CA THR A 31 -8.01 -22.56 -8.66
C THR A 31 -6.78 -22.73 -7.76
N ALA A 32 -5.74 -21.92 -7.93
CA ALA A 32 -4.55 -21.98 -7.07
C ALA A 32 -4.86 -21.63 -5.61
N ILE A 33 -5.69 -20.62 -5.38
CA ILE A 33 -6.16 -20.22 -4.05
C ILE A 33 -6.95 -21.36 -3.41
N ALA A 34 -7.92 -21.92 -4.14
CA ALA A 34 -8.75 -23.01 -3.67
C ALA A 34 -7.92 -24.24 -3.33
N ALA A 35 -6.97 -24.62 -4.19
CA ALA A 35 -6.03 -25.70 -3.95
C ALA A 35 -5.19 -25.47 -2.70
N ARG A 36 -4.65 -24.26 -2.52
CA ARG A 36 -3.84 -23.89 -1.35
C ARG A 36 -4.62 -23.97 -0.03
N LEU A 37 -5.91 -23.61 -0.06
CA LEU A 37 -6.78 -23.64 1.11
C LEU A 37 -7.43 -25.01 1.37
N GLY A 38 -7.26 -25.99 0.46
CA GLY A 38 -8.06 -27.22 0.49
C GLY A 38 -9.56 -26.93 0.37
N ALA A 39 -9.93 -25.83 -0.30
CA ALA A 39 -11.30 -25.37 -0.47
C ALA A 39 -11.83 -25.79 -1.85
N PRO A 40 -13.14 -26.05 -2.00
CA PRO A 40 -13.75 -26.08 -3.33
C PRO A 40 -13.62 -24.71 -4.00
N SER A 41 -13.31 -24.67 -5.30
CA SER A 41 -13.21 -23.40 -6.06
C SER A 41 -14.49 -22.55 -5.96
N GLY A 42 -15.66 -23.20 -5.86
CA GLY A 42 -16.94 -22.53 -5.65
C GLY A 42 -17.01 -21.69 -4.37
N SER A 43 -16.23 -22.00 -3.33
CA SER A 43 -16.16 -21.19 -2.11
C SER A 43 -15.47 -19.84 -2.33
N VAL A 44 -14.50 -19.77 -3.23
CA VAL A 44 -13.81 -18.53 -3.60
C VAL A 44 -14.71 -17.68 -4.50
N TYR A 45 -15.37 -18.30 -5.50
CA TYR A 45 -16.33 -17.61 -6.37
C TYR A 45 -17.54 -17.08 -5.59
N HIS A 46 -18.08 -17.83 -4.62
CA HIS A 46 -19.16 -17.35 -3.78
C HIS A 46 -18.76 -16.10 -2.97
N ARG A 47 -17.47 -15.95 -2.61
CA ARG A 47 -17.01 -14.82 -1.81
C ARG A 47 -16.76 -13.58 -2.64
N TYR A 48 -16.02 -13.72 -3.74
CA TYR A 48 -15.51 -12.58 -4.50
C TYR A 48 -16.17 -12.41 -5.86
N GLY A 49 -16.99 -13.36 -6.33
CA GLY A 49 -17.69 -13.28 -7.62
C GLY A 49 -16.79 -13.43 -8.85
N SER A 50 -15.62 -12.79 -8.86
CA SER A 50 -14.64 -12.81 -9.95
C SER A 50 -13.20 -12.76 -9.44
N ARG A 51 -12.24 -13.09 -10.32
CA ARG A 51 -10.81 -12.93 -10.04
C ARG A 51 -10.46 -11.45 -9.84
N ASP A 52 -11.01 -10.56 -10.65
CA ASP A 52 -10.68 -9.13 -10.59
C ASP A 52 -11.15 -8.49 -9.29
N LEU A 53 -12.34 -8.86 -8.80
CA LEU A 53 -12.82 -8.38 -7.50
C LEU A 53 -11.95 -8.92 -6.35
N LEU A 54 -11.49 -10.18 -6.42
CA LEU A 54 -10.53 -10.73 -5.46
C LEU A 54 -9.22 -9.95 -5.45
N LEU A 55 -8.66 -9.67 -6.63
CA LEU A 55 -7.42 -8.91 -6.77
C LEU A 55 -7.58 -7.47 -6.28
N ALA A 56 -8.74 -6.86 -6.50
CA ALA A 56 -9.06 -5.55 -5.98
C ALA A 56 -9.08 -5.51 -4.46
N HIS A 57 -9.75 -6.47 -3.82
CA HIS A 57 -9.72 -6.60 -2.36
C HIS A 57 -8.32 -6.91 -1.82
N LEU A 58 -7.52 -7.71 -2.54
CA LEU A 58 -6.12 -7.97 -2.17
C LEU A 58 -5.30 -6.67 -2.19
N TRP A 59 -5.47 -5.85 -3.23
CA TRP A 59 -4.80 -4.57 -3.37
C TRP A 59 -5.26 -3.56 -2.31
N ILE A 60 -6.58 -3.44 -2.06
CA ILE A 60 -7.12 -2.59 -0.99
C ILE A 60 -6.53 -2.98 0.37
N ARG A 61 -6.42 -4.29 0.64
CA ARG A 61 -5.82 -4.79 1.88
C ARG A 61 -4.34 -4.40 1.98
N ALA A 62 -3.56 -4.56 0.91
CA ALA A 62 -2.17 -4.14 0.87
C ALA A 62 -2.02 -2.63 1.13
N VAL A 63 -2.90 -1.80 0.54
CA VAL A 63 -2.92 -0.35 0.81
C VAL A 63 -3.17 -0.08 2.28
N ARG A 64 -4.19 -0.69 2.89
CA ARG A 64 -4.51 -0.44 4.31
C ARG A 64 -3.35 -0.81 5.23
N ARG A 65 -2.73 -1.98 5.02
CA ARG A 65 -1.56 -2.43 5.81
C ARG A 65 -0.37 -1.49 5.66
N PHE A 66 -0.12 -1.01 4.45
CA PHE A 66 0.88 0.03 4.21
C PHE A 66 0.53 1.33 4.94
N GLN A 67 -0.70 1.80 4.84
CA GLN A 67 -1.15 3.06 5.44
C GLN A 67 -1.09 3.03 6.96
N GLU A 68 -1.33 1.89 7.62
CA GLU A 68 -1.28 1.76 9.08
C GLU A 68 0.04 2.27 9.67
N GLY A 69 1.18 1.85 9.12
CA GLY A 69 2.49 2.30 9.60
C GLY A 69 2.79 3.76 9.25
N PHE A 70 2.35 4.23 8.08
CA PHE A 70 2.48 5.64 7.69
C PHE A 70 1.70 6.55 8.65
N LEU A 71 0.44 6.20 8.93
CA LEU A 71 -0.43 6.94 9.83
C LEU A 71 0.08 6.91 11.27
N LEU A 72 0.68 5.81 11.71
CA LEU A 72 1.35 5.72 13.00
C LEU A 72 2.55 6.68 13.06
N ALA A 73 3.41 6.68 12.05
CA ALA A 73 4.56 7.56 11.96
C ALA A 73 4.18 9.05 11.93
N ALA A 74 3.12 9.40 11.20
CA ALA A 74 2.64 10.79 11.09
C ALA A 74 2.09 11.38 12.39
N ARG A 75 1.76 10.53 13.39
CA ARG A 75 1.28 10.97 14.72
C ARG A 75 2.39 11.43 15.65
N GLU A 76 3.65 11.27 15.27
CA GLU A 76 4.79 11.67 16.07
C GLU A 76 4.78 13.20 16.37
N PRO A 77 4.78 13.60 17.66
CA PRO A 77 4.75 15.01 18.04
C PRO A 77 5.92 15.84 17.54
N ASP A 78 7.12 15.28 17.39
CA ASP A 78 8.26 16.00 16.80
C ASP A 78 8.22 15.95 15.26
N LEU A 79 8.39 17.10 14.59
CA LEU A 79 8.18 17.18 13.14
C LEU A 79 9.27 16.43 12.39
N ALA A 80 10.52 16.57 12.83
CA ALA A 80 11.64 15.92 12.19
C ALA A 80 11.57 14.40 12.39
N LEU A 81 11.15 13.94 13.57
CA LEU A 81 10.92 12.52 13.83
C LEU A 81 9.73 11.98 13.01
N ALA A 82 8.63 12.71 12.91
CA ALA A 82 7.48 12.32 12.09
C ALA A 82 7.84 12.17 10.61
N VAL A 83 8.55 13.17 10.05
CA VAL A 83 9.02 13.17 8.65
C VAL A 83 9.96 12.00 8.40
N ARG A 84 10.93 11.79 9.30
CA ARG A 84 11.87 10.68 9.20
C ARG A 84 11.14 9.34 9.24
N ALA A 85 10.27 9.13 10.23
CA ALA A 85 9.56 7.87 10.41
C ALA A 85 8.62 7.59 9.24
N ALA A 86 7.90 8.59 8.73
CA ALA A 86 6.99 8.44 7.60
C ALA A 86 7.74 8.12 6.31
N ALA A 87 8.81 8.86 5.99
CA ALA A 87 9.63 8.59 4.80
C ALA A 87 10.33 7.23 4.88
N SER A 88 10.85 6.87 6.06
CA SER A 88 11.45 5.56 6.32
C SER A 88 10.45 4.44 6.14
N HIS A 89 9.22 4.60 6.65
CA HIS A 89 8.14 3.62 6.49
C HIS A 89 7.82 3.38 5.01
N VAL A 90 7.67 4.43 4.20
CA VAL A 90 7.33 4.25 2.77
C VAL A 90 8.40 3.44 2.03
N ALA A 91 9.68 3.74 2.26
CA ALA A 91 10.76 3.03 1.59
C ALA A 91 11.08 1.66 2.22
N GLY A 92 11.01 1.56 3.55
CA GLY A 92 11.31 0.36 4.34
C GLY A 92 10.26 -0.73 4.18
N TRP A 93 8.98 -0.36 4.17
CA TRP A 93 7.89 -1.31 3.95
C TRP A 93 8.02 -2.03 2.61
N ALA A 94 8.51 -1.35 1.57
CA ALA A 94 8.76 -1.97 0.27
C ALA A 94 9.91 -3.00 0.29
N ALA A 95 10.86 -2.87 1.23
CA ALA A 95 11.92 -3.86 1.44
C ALA A 95 11.40 -5.09 2.20
N GLU A 96 10.49 -4.87 3.16
CA GLU A 96 9.90 -5.93 3.99
C GLU A 96 8.79 -6.70 3.29
N HIS A 97 8.04 -6.03 2.40
CA HIS A 97 6.87 -6.55 1.70
C HIS A 97 7.00 -6.39 0.18
N PRO A 98 8.02 -6.97 -0.48
CA PRO A 98 8.34 -6.69 -1.89
C PRO A 98 7.20 -7.03 -2.86
N ASP A 99 6.39 -8.04 -2.55
CA ASP A 99 5.31 -8.49 -3.42
C ASP A 99 4.04 -7.63 -3.29
N GLU A 100 3.70 -7.23 -2.06
CA GLU A 100 2.65 -6.25 -1.84
C GLU A 100 3.09 -4.89 -2.41
N ALA A 101 4.33 -4.47 -2.23
CA ALA A 101 4.87 -3.25 -2.84
C ALA A 101 4.83 -3.30 -4.38
N ARG A 102 5.12 -4.46 -4.99
CA ARG A 102 4.96 -4.63 -6.44
C ARG A 102 3.51 -4.52 -6.86
N LEU A 103 2.59 -5.14 -6.12
CA LEU A 103 1.16 -5.04 -6.36
C LEU A 103 0.69 -3.56 -6.31
N LEU A 104 1.14 -2.79 -5.33
CA LEU A 104 0.83 -1.37 -5.16
C LEU A 104 1.45 -0.50 -6.26
N LEU A 105 2.67 -0.78 -6.72
CA LEU A 105 3.36 0.02 -7.74
C LEU A 105 2.96 -0.33 -9.18
N ALA A 106 2.47 -1.55 -9.41
CA ALA A 106 2.05 -2.01 -10.73
C ALA A 106 0.67 -1.47 -11.14
N HIS A 107 -0.12 -0.99 -10.18
CA HIS A 107 -1.47 -0.51 -10.43
C HIS A 107 -1.69 0.83 -9.74
N ASN A 108 -2.11 1.85 -10.50
CA ASN A 108 -2.54 3.11 -9.90
C ASN A 108 -4.06 3.09 -9.65
N VAL A 109 -4.52 3.78 -8.60
CA VAL A 109 -5.96 3.84 -8.23
C VAL A 109 -6.85 4.29 -9.39
N ALA A 110 -6.37 5.15 -10.28
CA ALA A 110 -7.17 5.66 -11.40
C ALA A 110 -7.44 4.58 -12.45
N GLU A 111 -6.42 3.82 -12.87
CA GLU A 111 -6.57 2.66 -13.76
C GLU A 111 -7.44 1.57 -13.15
N LEU A 112 -7.34 1.41 -11.83
CA LEU A 112 -8.17 0.46 -11.10
C LEU A 112 -9.63 0.92 -11.03
N ARG A 113 -9.90 2.21 -10.84
CA ARG A 113 -11.27 2.77 -10.87
C ARG A 113 -11.97 2.59 -12.22
N GLU A 114 -11.23 2.66 -13.33
CA GLU A 114 -11.81 2.45 -14.67
C GLU A 114 -12.12 0.99 -14.97
N ARG A 115 -11.39 0.05 -14.35
CA ARG A 115 -11.45 -1.38 -14.69
C ARG A 115 -12.17 -2.23 -13.66
N TRP A 116 -12.17 -1.82 -12.39
CA TRP A 116 -12.73 -2.61 -11.31
C TRP A 116 -14.24 -2.45 -11.18
N PRO A 117 -14.91 -3.45 -10.59
CA PRO A 117 -16.36 -3.42 -10.44
C PRO A 117 -16.80 -2.16 -9.68
N SER A 118 -17.86 -1.52 -10.19
CA SER A 118 -18.49 -0.32 -9.61
C SER A 118 -18.83 -0.45 -8.11
N GLU A 119 -19.00 -1.69 -7.66
CA GLU A 119 -19.31 -2.11 -6.30
C GLU A 119 -18.22 -1.70 -5.29
N LEU A 120 -16.99 -1.43 -5.74
CA LEU A 120 -15.89 -0.94 -4.88
C LEU A 120 -15.81 0.60 -4.80
N GLY A 121 -16.68 1.33 -5.49
CA GLY A 121 -16.59 2.79 -5.65
C GLY A 121 -16.38 3.54 -4.34
N GLU A 122 -17.26 3.36 -3.36
CA GLU A 122 -17.17 4.04 -2.06
C GLU A 122 -15.91 3.66 -1.27
N GLU A 123 -15.51 2.38 -1.30
CA GLU A 123 -14.31 1.91 -0.60
C GLU A 123 -13.04 2.53 -1.21
N LEU A 124 -12.98 2.67 -2.54
CA LEU A 124 -11.87 3.30 -3.27
C LEU A 124 -11.88 4.83 -3.17
N GLU A 125 -13.04 5.45 -2.95
CA GLU A 125 -13.15 6.89 -2.69
C GLU A 125 -12.58 7.27 -1.32
N GLY A 126 -12.91 6.47 -0.29
CA GLY A 126 -12.47 6.72 1.08
C GLY A 126 -11.04 6.28 1.38
N LEU A 127 -10.42 5.45 0.53
CA LEU A 127 -9.19 4.72 0.86
C LEU A 127 -8.01 5.63 1.27
N ASN A 128 -7.86 6.79 0.64
CA ASN A 128 -6.75 7.71 0.91
C ASN A 128 -7.12 8.86 1.86
N THR A 129 -8.36 8.92 2.37
CA THR A 129 -8.84 10.04 3.19
C THR A 129 -8.00 10.23 4.46
N ALA A 130 -7.65 9.14 5.15
CA ALA A 130 -6.84 9.21 6.37
C ALA A 130 -5.41 9.72 6.08
N VAL A 131 -4.78 9.23 5.01
CA VAL A 131 -3.44 9.68 4.58
C VAL A 131 -3.46 11.15 4.17
N ALA A 132 -4.47 11.57 3.40
CA ALA A 132 -4.63 12.96 3.01
C ALA A 132 -4.84 13.89 4.22
N SER A 133 -5.55 13.43 5.25
CA SER A 133 -5.64 14.16 6.52
C SER A 133 -4.27 14.28 7.20
N ALA A 134 -3.55 13.16 7.36
CA ALA A 134 -2.24 13.16 8.01
C ALA A 134 -1.22 14.07 7.29
N LEU A 135 -1.21 14.08 5.96
CA LEU A 135 -0.36 14.98 5.18
C LEU A 135 -0.73 16.46 5.41
N ARG A 136 -2.03 16.78 5.48
CA ARG A 136 -2.49 18.14 5.82
C ARG A 136 -2.13 18.54 7.24
N ASP A 137 -2.26 17.62 8.20
CA ASP A 137 -1.91 17.87 9.60
C ASP A 137 -0.40 18.13 9.76
N LEU A 138 0.45 17.37 9.05
CA LEU A 138 1.89 17.61 9.01
C LEU A 138 2.23 18.95 8.32
N ALA A 139 1.57 19.26 7.21
CA ALA A 139 1.77 20.52 6.49
C ALA A 139 1.36 21.74 7.32
N ALA A 140 0.31 21.64 8.14
CA ALA A 140 -0.15 22.71 9.01
C ALA A 140 0.86 23.08 10.12
N ARG A 141 1.87 22.25 10.36
CA ARG A 141 2.96 22.51 11.32
C ARG A 141 4.10 23.34 10.74
N LEU A 142 4.08 23.59 9.43
CA LEU A 142 5.07 24.37 8.70
C LEU A 142 4.51 25.76 8.36
N PRO A 143 5.37 26.78 8.22
CA PRO A 143 4.94 28.07 7.70
C PRO A 143 4.51 27.97 6.22
N GLY A 144 3.53 28.78 5.82
CA GLY A 144 3.08 28.87 4.43
C GLY A 144 2.19 27.71 3.96
N GLN A 145 1.99 27.60 2.64
CA GLN A 145 1.23 26.52 2.02
C GLN A 145 2.16 25.33 1.74
N ALA A 146 2.30 24.42 2.71
CA ALA A 146 3.30 23.35 2.66
C ALA A 146 2.77 21.97 2.21
N LEU A 147 1.50 21.84 1.80
CA LEU A 147 0.91 20.53 1.49
C LEU A 147 1.60 19.82 0.32
N GLU A 148 1.88 20.55 -0.76
CA GLU A 148 2.59 20.01 -1.92
C GLU A 148 3.99 19.55 -1.52
N ARG A 149 4.71 20.39 -0.76
CA ARG A 149 6.04 20.12 -0.23
C ARG A 149 6.09 18.87 0.66
N VAL A 150 5.15 18.72 1.58
CA VAL A 150 5.04 17.54 2.45
C VAL A 150 4.67 16.29 1.65
N THR A 151 3.75 16.41 0.69
CA THR A 151 3.36 15.30 -0.20
C THR A 151 4.55 14.82 -1.02
N PHE A 152 5.29 15.74 -1.63
CA PHE A 152 6.48 15.43 -2.40
C PHE A 152 7.54 14.72 -1.55
N ALA A 153 7.81 15.24 -0.35
CA ALA A 153 8.80 14.69 0.56
C ALA A 153 8.43 13.29 1.09
N LEU A 154 7.16 13.04 1.39
CA LEU A 154 6.73 11.83 2.09
C LEU A 154 6.11 10.76 1.19
N VAL A 155 5.70 11.12 -0.03
CA VAL A 155 5.08 10.20 -0.99
C VAL A 155 5.99 10.05 -2.21
N ASP A 156 6.22 11.12 -2.96
CA ASP A 156 6.87 11.04 -4.28
C ASP A 156 8.33 10.59 -4.17
N VAL A 157 9.10 11.20 -3.25
CA VAL A 157 10.52 10.90 -3.06
C VAL A 157 10.76 9.45 -2.58
N PRO A 158 10.13 8.96 -1.50
CA PRO A 158 10.36 7.59 -1.04
C PRO A 158 9.85 6.54 -2.03
N VAL A 159 8.71 6.79 -2.71
CA VAL A 159 8.22 5.91 -3.78
C VAL A 159 9.23 5.84 -4.92
N ALA A 160 9.75 6.98 -5.40
CA ALA A 160 10.74 7.02 -6.46
C ALA A 160 12.04 6.28 -6.07
N ALA A 161 12.47 6.37 -4.81
CA ALA A 161 13.67 5.71 -4.31
C ALA A 161 13.60 4.18 -4.43
N VAL A 162 12.42 3.58 -4.25
CA VAL A 162 12.24 2.12 -4.25
C VAL A 162 11.69 1.56 -5.56
N ARG A 163 10.96 2.37 -6.34
CA ARG A 163 10.19 1.91 -7.52
C ARG A 163 11.01 1.06 -8.50
N ARG A 164 12.20 1.53 -8.88
CA ARG A 164 13.07 0.82 -9.85
C ARG A 164 13.62 -0.52 -9.33
N HIS A 165 13.63 -0.72 -8.02
CA HIS A 165 14.10 -1.96 -7.39
C HIS A 165 12.94 -2.95 -7.35
N VAL A 166 11.80 -2.52 -6.82
CA VAL A 166 10.59 -3.34 -6.67
C VAL A 166 10.09 -3.85 -8.04
N LEU A 167 9.98 -2.97 -9.03
CA LEU A 167 9.53 -3.34 -10.38
C LEU A 167 10.53 -4.24 -11.13
N ALA A 168 11.81 -4.15 -10.80
CA ALA A 168 12.85 -5.02 -11.35
C ALA A 168 12.99 -6.35 -10.60
N GLY A 169 12.17 -6.61 -9.57
CA GLY A 169 12.31 -7.80 -8.73
C GLY A 169 13.61 -7.86 -7.93
N ARG A 170 14.26 -6.72 -7.70
CA ARG A 170 15.53 -6.63 -6.97
C ARG A 170 15.29 -6.20 -5.53
N PRO A 171 16.11 -6.67 -4.57
CA PRO A 171 16.07 -6.17 -3.20
C PRO A 171 16.20 -4.64 -3.15
N VAL A 172 15.38 -4.00 -2.33
CA VAL A 172 15.51 -2.57 -2.03
C VAL A 172 16.75 -2.40 -1.13
N PRO A 173 17.77 -1.65 -1.56
CA PRO A 173 18.96 -1.48 -0.73
C PRO A 173 18.65 -0.57 0.46
N GLY A 174 19.22 -0.86 1.64
CA GLY A 174 19.04 -0.01 2.82
C GLY A 174 19.52 1.44 2.63
N SER A 175 20.38 1.69 1.63
CA SER A 175 20.74 3.05 1.22
C SER A 175 19.58 3.81 0.59
N ALA A 176 18.64 3.16 -0.11
CA ALA A 176 17.46 3.82 -0.68
C ALA A 176 16.55 4.38 0.43
N VAL A 177 16.37 3.62 1.52
CA VAL A 177 15.61 4.08 2.70
C VAL A 177 16.26 5.32 3.32
N ARG A 178 17.58 5.26 3.57
CA ARG A 178 18.31 6.40 4.14
C ARG A 178 18.31 7.65 3.24
N LEU A 179 18.41 7.46 1.92
CA LEU A 179 18.33 8.56 0.95
C LEU A 179 16.94 9.18 0.94
N ALA A 180 15.88 8.39 1.00
CA ALA A 180 14.51 8.88 1.10
C ALA A 180 14.30 9.70 2.38
N GLU A 181 14.76 9.20 3.54
CA GLU A 181 14.72 9.95 4.81
C GLU A 181 15.47 11.28 4.72
N THR A 182 16.70 11.25 4.19
CA THR A 182 17.57 12.44 4.11
C THR A 182 16.93 13.50 3.22
N ALA A 183 16.43 13.08 2.04
CA ALA A 183 15.76 13.98 1.11
C ALA A 183 14.45 14.53 1.70
N ALA A 184 13.64 13.71 2.37
CA ALA A 184 12.40 14.16 3.00
C ALA A 184 12.67 15.21 4.08
N LEU A 185 13.70 14.99 4.92
CA LEU A 185 14.10 15.95 5.95
C LEU A 185 14.61 17.26 5.35
N ALA A 186 15.46 17.19 4.32
CA ALA A 186 15.96 18.38 3.64
C ALA A 186 14.78 19.18 3.05
N VAL A 187 13.91 18.50 2.29
CA VAL A 187 12.74 19.12 1.68
C VAL A 187 11.81 19.69 2.73
N VAL A 188 11.59 19.08 3.90
CA VAL A 188 10.60 19.58 4.89
C VAL A 188 11.17 20.62 5.85
N LEU A 189 12.48 20.58 6.15
CA LEU A 189 13.08 21.44 7.17
C LEU A 189 13.82 22.66 6.59
N GLU A 190 14.12 22.70 5.29
CA GLU A 190 14.74 23.88 4.67
C GLU A 190 13.78 25.07 4.63
N SER A 191 14.14 26.20 5.24
CA SER A 191 13.21 27.34 5.38
C SER A 191 12.98 28.14 4.08
N ASP A 192 13.72 27.85 3.01
CA ASP A 192 13.83 28.68 1.80
C ASP A 192 13.17 28.08 0.53
N LEU A 193 12.36 27.02 0.66
CA LEU A 193 11.58 26.41 -0.43
C LEU A 193 10.10 26.80 -0.37
#